data_AF-A0A7W0NW47-F1
#
_entry.id   AF-A0A7W0NW47-F1
#
_cell.length_a   1.000
_cell.length_b   1.000
_cell.length_c   1.000
_cell.angle_alpha   90.00
_cell.angle_beta   90.00
_cell.angle_gamma   90.00
#
_symmetry.space_group_name_H-M   'P 1'
#
loop_
_entity.id
_entity.type
_entity.pdbx_description
1 polymer ?
#
loop_
_entity_poly.entity_id
_entity_poly.type
_entity_poly.pdbx_seq_one_letter_code
_entity_poly.pdbx_strand_id
1 'polypeptide(L)' 'TLTISNTGGTDHLSFDRIGLPGFQFIQDEIEYDTRTHHSNQDNYDRIQAEDMKQAATIMAAFVYQTAMMDEKMPRKTLR' A
#
# COMPACT_ATOMS: atom_id res chain seq x y z
N THR A 1 4.39 -6.14 5.48
CA THR A 1 4.25 -5.78 6.91
C THR A 1 2.82 -5.33 7.23
N LEU A 2 2.29 -5.62 8.43
CA LEU A 2 1.03 -5.06 8.94
C LEU A 2 1.35 -4.26 10.21
N THR A 3 0.85 -3.03 10.31
CA THR A 3 1.08 -2.18 11.49
C THR A 3 -0.14 -1.31 11.80
N ILE A 4 -0.33 -1.03 13.08
CA ILE A 4 -1.27 -0.01 13.57
C ILE A 4 -0.62 1.37 13.71
N SER A 5 0.70 1.44 13.58
CA SER A 5 1.45 2.68 13.62
C SER A 5 1.20 3.50 12.35
N ASN A 6 1.30 4.82 12.48
CA ASN A 6 1.29 5.71 11.33
C ASN A 6 2.50 5.41 10.42
N THR A 7 2.26 5.26 9.12
CA THR A 7 3.29 4.98 8.10
C THR A 7 3.49 6.16 7.15
N GLY A 8 3.10 7.36 7.59
CA GLY A 8 3.05 8.55 6.75
C GLY A 8 1.72 8.66 5.99
N GLY A 9 1.69 9.55 5.00
CA GLY A 9 0.50 9.80 4.21
C GLY A 9 0.71 9.55 2.73
N THR A 10 -0.21 8.80 2.14
CA THR A 10 -0.35 8.61 0.69
C THR A 10 -1.83 8.66 0.31
N ASP A 11 -2.17 8.43 -0.96
CA ASP A 11 -3.49 8.72 -1.55
C ASP A 11 -4.66 8.01 -0.87
N HIS A 12 -4.41 6.85 -0.25
CA HIS A 12 -5.42 6.10 0.50
C HIS A 12 -6.11 6.93 1.61
N LEU A 13 -5.41 7.92 2.19
CA LEU A 13 -5.94 8.77 3.24
C LEU A 13 -7.16 9.60 2.78
N SER A 14 -7.21 9.99 1.51
CA SER A 14 -8.34 10.76 0.97
C SER A 14 -9.64 9.95 0.96
N PHE A 15 -9.54 8.63 0.75
CA PHE A 15 -10.68 7.71 0.84
C PHE A 15 -11.05 7.41 2.29
N ASP A 16 -10.04 7.13 3.12
CA ASP A 16 -10.23 6.82 4.55
C ASP A 16 -10.95 7.97 5.28
N ARG A 17 -10.59 9.21 4.96
CA ARG A 17 -11.17 10.43 5.55
C ARG A 17 -12.68 10.56 5.35
N ILE A 18 -13.24 9.98 4.29
CA ILE A 18 -14.68 9.98 4.01
C ILE A 18 -15.33 8.61 4.29
N GLY A 19 -14.66 7.76 5.06
CA GLY A 19 -15.19 6.47 5.52
C GLY A 19 -15.20 5.39 4.43
N LEU A 20 -14.56 5.64 3.28
CA LEU A 20 -14.34 4.61 2.27
C LEU A 20 -13.10 3.77 2.65
N PRO A 21 -13.12 2.44 2.46
CA PRO A 21 -11.95 1.62 2.69
C PRO A 21 -10.79 2.05 1.78
N GLY A 22 -9.75 2.66 2.37
CA GLY A 22 -8.48 2.97 1.73
C GLY A 22 -7.38 2.09 2.34
N PHE A 23 -6.50 1.54 1.49
CA PHE A 23 -5.43 0.65 1.91
C PHE A 23 -4.08 1.19 1.45
N GLN A 24 -3.08 1.08 2.32
CA GLN A 24 -1.67 1.21 1.97
C GLN A 24 -1.03 -0.17 2.04
N PHE A 25 -0.35 -0.59 0.97
CA PHE A 25 0.45 -1.81 0.97
C PHE A 25 1.87 -1.44 1.41
N ILE A 26 2.25 -1.89 2.60
CA ILE A 26 3.50 -1.50 3.25
C ILE A 26 4.62 -2.42 2.81
N GLN A 27 5.65 -1.82 2.21
CA GLN A 27 6.90 -2.44 1.83
C GLN A 27 7.93 -2.28 2.95
N ASP A 28 8.98 -3.11 2.93
CA ASP A 28 10.11 -2.91 3.82
C ASP A 28 10.90 -1.67 3.38
N GLU A 29 11.42 -0.89 4.32
CA GLU A 29 12.01 0.42 4.02
C GLU A 29 13.29 0.31 3.17
N ILE A 30 14.06 -0.77 3.32
CA ILE A 30 15.36 -1.02 2.65
C ILE A 30 16.31 0.19 2.75
N GLU A 31 16.26 1.11 1.77
CA GLU A 31 17.02 2.36 1.72
C GLU A 31 16.18 3.57 1.27
N TYR A 32 14.85 3.48 1.44
CA TYR A 32 13.87 4.47 1.00
C TYR A 32 14.20 5.86 1.54
N ASP A 33 14.12 6.07 2.86
CA ASP A 33 14.23 7.41 3.45
C ASP A 33 15.66 7.98 3.43
N THR A 34 16.67 7.13 3.58
CA THR A 34 18.04 7.60 3.82
C THR A 34 18.84 7.86 2.54
N ARG A 35 18.41 7.29 1.40
CA ARG A 35 19.23 7.30 0.18
C ARG A 35 18.45 7.55 -1.11
N THR A 36 17.27 6.98 -1.27
CA THR A 36 16.60 6.91 -2.58
C THR A 36 15.45 7.90 -2.73
N HIS A 37 14.54 7.97 -1.77
CA HIS A 37 13.34 8.79 -1.82
C HIS A 37 13.66 10.27 -2.11
N HIS A 38 13.01 10.82 -3.14
CA HIS A 38 13.18 12.21 -3.59
C HIS A 38 14.65 12.61 -3.87
N SER A 39 15.46 11.68 -4.34
CA SER A 39 16.85 11.94 -4.71
C SER A 39 17.15 11.47 -6.13
N ASN A 40 18.28 11.91 -6.69
CA ASN A 40 18.77 11.40 -7.99
C ASN A 40 19.24 9.94 -7.93
N GLN A 41 19.07 9.25 -6.80
CA GLN A 41 19.37 7.84 -6.62
C GLN A 41 18.11 6.96 -6.69
N ASP A 42 16.92 7.55 -6.84
CA ASP A 42 15.70 6.81 -7.18
C ASP A 42 15.75 6.39 -8.66
N ASN A 43 16.38 5.24 -8.90
CA ASN A 43 16.62 4.72 -10.24
C ASN A 43 16.17 3.26 -10.35
N TYR A 44 16.04 2.79 -11.60
CA TYR A 44 15.54 1.45 -11.89
C TYR A 44 16.33 0.33 -11.19
N ASP A 45 17.63 0.53 -11.02
CA ASP A 45 18.54 -0.45 -10.41
C ASP A 45 18.26 -0.66 -8.91
N ARG A 46 17.45 0.19 -8.27
CA ARG A 46 17.02 0.04 -6.86
C ARG A 46 15.84 -0.89 -6.68
N ILE A 47 15.23 -1.38 -7.75
CA ILE A 47 14.04 -2.23 -7.66
C ILE A 47 14.43 -3.67 -7.28
N GLN A 48 13.82 -4.19 -6.21
CA GLN A 48 13.93 -5.59 -5.82
C GLN A 48 12.94 -6.42 -6.64
N ALA A 49 13.44 -7.09 -7.68
CA ALA A 49 12.58 -7.79 -8.65
C ALA A 49 11.68 -8.87 -8.01
N GLU A 50 12.15 -9.58 -6.98
CA GLU A 50 11.34 -10.58 -6.28
C GLU A 50 10.23 -9.94 -5.44
N ASP A 51 10.53 -8.83 -4.76
CA ASP A 51 9.54 -8.10 -3.95
C ASP A 51 8.45 -7.50 -4.85
N MET A 52 8.81 -7.03 -6.05
CA MET A 52 7.84 -6.56 -7.05
C MET A 52 6.87 -7.66 -7.50
N LYS A 53 7.39 -8.87 -7.77
CA LYS A 53 6.55 -10.02 -8.14
C LYS A 53 5.62 -10.41 -6.99
N GLN A 54 6.14 -10.41 -5.76
CA GLN A 54 5.36 -10.70 -4.57
C GLN A 54 4.26 -9.66 -4.36
N ALA A 55 4.60 -8.37 -4.39
CA ALA A 55 3.66 -7.27 -4.22
C ALA A 55 2.54 -7.33 -5.27
N ALA A 56 2.90 -7.53 -6.55
CA ALA A 56 1.93 -7.69 -7.63
C ALA A 56 0.98 -8.88 -7.40
N THR A 57 1.52 -10.02 -6.94
CA THR A 57 0.73 -11.22 -6.66
C THR A 57 -0.27 -10.98 -5.52
N ILE A 58 0.17 -10.35 -4.42
CA ILE A 58 -0.68 -10.05 -3.27
C ILE A 58 -1.76 -9.02 -3.62
N MET A 59 -1.39 -7.95 -4.33
CA MET A 59 -2.36 -6.94 -4.79
C MET A 59 -3.41 -7.55 -5.73
N ALA A 60 -2.98 -8.38 -6.70
CA ALA A 60 -3.89 -9.05 -7.61
C ALA A 60 -4.86 -9.99 -6.88
N ALA A 61 -4.36 -10.78 -5.93
CA ALA A 61 -5.18 -11.67 -5.11
C ALA A 61 -6.19 -10.88 -4.26
N PHE A 62 -5.75 -9.79 -3.63
CA PHE A 62 -6.61 -8.92 -2.82
C PHE A 62 -7.73 -8.30 -3.66
N VAL A 63 -7.39 -7.70 -4.81
CA VAL A 63 -8.38 -7.11 -5.72
C VAL A 63 -9.35 -8.16 -6.25
N TYR A 64 -8.86 -9.33 -6.64
CA TYR A 64 -9.72 -10.42 -7.11
C TYR A 64 -10.70 -10.88 -6.04
N GLN A 65 -10.20 -11.21 -4.85
CA GLN A 65 -11.04 -11.69 -3.75
C GLN A 65 -12.10 -10.65 -3.36
N THR A 66 -11.71 -9.39 -3.24
CA THR A 66 -12.64 -8.30 -2.88
C THR A 66 -13.66 -8.02 -3.97
N ALA A 67 -13.29 -8.18 -5.25
CA ALA A 67 -14.23 -8.06 -6.36
C ALA A 67 -15.23 -9.22 -6.43
N MET A 68 -14.88 -10.39 -5.90
CA MET A 68 -15.73 -11.58 -5.89
C MET A 68 -16.58 -11.75 -4.62
N MET A 69 -16.51 -10.82 -3.67
CA MET A 69 -17.35 -10.86 -2.47
C MET A 69 -18.81 -10.57 -2.83
N ASP A 70 -19.74 -11.33 -2.23
CA ASP A 70 -21.19 -11.07 -2.37
C ASP A 70 -21.59 -9.70 -1.80
N GLU A 71 -20.89 -9.27 -0.75
CA GLU A 71 -21.15 -8.04 -0.02
C GLU A 71 -19.95 -7.09 -0.08
N LYS A 72 -20.22 -5.78 0.03
CA LYS A 72 -19.15 -4.77 0.05
C LYS A 72 -18.32 -4.86 1.32
N MET A 73 -17.04 -4.49 1.21
CA MET A 73 -16.18 -4.32 2.38
C MET A 73 -16.81 -3.35 3.41
N PRO A 74 -16.76 -3.67 4.71
CA PRO A 74 -17.27 -2.79 5.76
C PRO A 74 -16.60 -1.41 5.71
N ARG A 75 -17.42 -0.37 5.90
CA ARG A 75 -16.95 1.01 6.00
C ARG A 75 -16.64 1.38 7.45
N LYS A 76 -15.66 2.25 7.65
CA LYS A 76 -15.42 2.85 8.96
C LYS A 76 -16.56 3.82 9.28
N THR A 77 -17.01 3.83 10.52
CA THR A 77 -17.95 4.85 11.01
C THR A 77 -17.26 6.21 10.99
N LEU A 78 -17.89 7.20 10.34
CA LEU A 78 -17.43 8.58 10.40
C LEU A 78 -17.58 9.10 11.84
N ARG A 79 -16.50 9.69 12.37
CA ARG A 79 -16.54 10.45 13.63
C ARG A 79 -16.98 11.88 13.38
#